data_AF-A0A0V0XHU7-F1
#
_entry.id   AF-A0A0V0XHU7-F1
#
_cell.length_a   1.000
_cell.length_b   1.000
_cell.length_c   1.000
_cell.angle_alpha   90.00
_cell.angle_beta   90.00
_cell.angle_gamma   90.00
#
_symmetry.space_group_name_H-M   'P 1'
#
loop_
_entity.id
_entity.type
_entity.pdbx_description
1 polymer ?
#
loop_
_entity_poly.entity_id
_entity_poly.type
_entity_poly.pdbx_seq_one_letter_code
_entity_poly.pdbx_strand_id
1 'polypeptide(L)'
;MLALLLNRRTEEAQIPPVYMVLLPHLLNPEVWSNPVNLPSVMHLLMVYMRVNSGELAKEDYLIKILTIFQRLVFSKSFDENGMRLVNAFIDYGQREHVDMYLDDILRVVFKRQQESQTYKFSRMFVILICHMVVRFGAVATLARIENIQNGLFGNIVEKLFIAKAYTFRRSEDAMIFIYSVLQMLYCCAEFKINGVYSKYTVDLLQVVHASFHKHTEIIFVSTDGVHNAIDADMVNNVLYHGDVIQFHIPGTENFAKLYTHAIGQMLRDAALKDAVEGFLSRLDVQERELLRMMSLR
;
A
#
# COMPACT_ATOMS: atom_id res chain seq x y z
N MET A 1 -22.13 -16.34 -4.38
CA MET A 1 -22.58 -17.42 -3.47
C MET A 1 -21.43 -18.35 -3.10
N LEU A 2 -20.67 -18.91 -4.06
CA LEU A 2 -19.54 -19.82 -3.79
C LEU A 2 -18.41 -19.19 -2.94
N ALA A 3 -17.98 -17.97 -3.26
CA ALA A 3 -16.96 -17.28 -2.46
C ALA A 3 -17.42 -16.98 -1.02
N LEU A 4 -18.71 -16.71 -0.81
CA LEU A 4 -19.29 -16.54 0.54
C LEU A 4 -19.31 -17.85 1.34
N LEU A 5 -19.55 -18.98 0.67
CA LEU A 5 -19.51 -20.31 1.31
C LEU A 5 -18.09 -20.71 1.70
N LEU A 6 -17.09 -20.36 0.89
CA LEU A 6 -15.68 -20.57 1.21
C LEU A 6 -15.21 -19.64 2.33
N ASN A 7 -15.61 -18.37 2.33
CA ASN A 7 -15.30 -17.43 3.41
C ASN A 7 -15.87 -17.85 4.77
N ARG A 8 -17.05 -18.48 4.81
CA ARG A 8 -17.63 -18.99 6.06
C ARG A 8 -16.92 -20.24 6.60
N ARG A 9 -16.05 -20.86 5.82
CA ARG A 9 -15.32 -22.08 6.18
C ARG A 9 -13.86 -21.81 6.56
N THR A 10 -13.44 -20.56 6.72
CA THR A 10 -12.06 -20.20 7.11
C THR A 10 -11.64 -20.75 8.48
N GLU A 11 -12.58 -21.24 9.30
CA GLU A 11 -12.28 -21.94 10.56
C GLU A 11 -11.89 -23.42 10.35
N GLU A 12 -12.29 -24.03 9.23
CA GLU A 12 -11.91 -25.38 8.82
C GLU A 12 -10.77 -25.25 7.81
N ALA A 13 -9.52 -25.42 8.25
CA ALA A 13 -8.27 -25.11 7.53
C ALA A 13 -8.04 -25.76 6.13
N GLN A 14 -9.03 -26.45 5.55
CA GLN A 14 -8.92 -27.08 4.24
C GLN A 14 -10.14 -26.82 3.37
N ILE A 15 -9.91 -26.31 2.16
CA ILE A 15 -10.93 -26.18 1.13
C ILE A 15 -11.38 -27.60 0.70
N PRO A 16 -12.69 -27.92 0.73
CA PRO A 16 -13.16 -29.22 0.29
C PRO A 16 -12.71 -29.55 -1.15
N PRO A 17 -12.30 -30.80 -1.45
CA PRO A 17 -11.75 -31.18 -2.76
C PRO A 17 -12.63 -30.80 -3.96
N VAL A 18 -13.95 -30.78 -3.78
CA VAL A 18 -14.92 -30.38 -4.80
C VAL A 18 -14.71 -28.94 -5.30
N TYR A 19 -14.25 -28.03 -4.44
CA TYR A 19 -13.96 -26.65 -4.85
C TYR A 19 -12.61 -26.57 -5.56
N MET A 20 -11.64 -27.42 -5.20
CA MET A 20 -10.32 -27.44 -5.85
C MET A 20 -10.36 -27.80 -7.33
N VAL A 21 -11.36 -28.59 -7.77
CA VAL A 21 -11.61 -28.89 -9.19
C VAL A 21 -11.94 -27.63 -10.02
N LEU A 22 -12.44 -26.57 -9.38
CA LEU A 22 -12.78 -25.31 -10.05
C LEU A 22 -11.55 -24.43 -10.30
N LEU A 23 -10.46 -24.62 -9.56
CA LEU A 23 -9.29 -23.74 -9.61
C LEU A 23 -8.63 -23.71 -11.00
N PRO A 24 -8.38 -24.84 -11.70
CA PRO A 24 -7.85 -24.80 -13.07
C PRO A 24 -8.74 -24.02 -14.05
N HIS A 25 -10.06 -24.13 -13.89
CA HIS A 25 -11.04 -23.42 -14.72
C HIS A 25 -11.03 -21.92 -14.42
N LEU A 26 -10.91 -21.55 -13.15
CA LEU A 26 -10.80 -20.15 -12.71
C LEU A 26 -9.55 -19.48 -13.28
N LEU A 27 -8.45 -20.21 -13.39
CA LEU A 27 -7.18 -19.71 -13.93
C LEU A 27 -7.10 -19.74 -15.46
N ASN A 28 -8.19 -20.10 -16.15
CA ASN A 28 -8.26 -19.93 -17.60
C ASN A 28 -8.32 -18.44 -17.94
N PRO A 29 -7.41 -17.90 -18.78
CA PRO A 29 -7.39 -16.49 -19.16
C PRO A 29 -8.71 -15.98 -19.74
N GLU A 30 -9.52 -16.80 -20.41
CA GLU A 30 -10.80 -16.36 -21.01
C GLU A 30 -11.81 -15.88 -19.95
N VAL A 31 -11.80 -16.50 -18.76
CA VAL A 31 -12.71 -16.17 -17.64
C VAL A 31 -12.49 -14.73 -17.15
N TRP A 32 -11.25 -14.25 -17.26
CA TRP A 32 -10.82 -12.93 -16.81
C TRP A 32 -10.96 -11.83 -17.87
N SER A 33 -11.41 -12.18 -19.08
CA SER A 33 -11.63 -11.22 -20.17
C SER A 33 -13.03 -10.59 -20.13
N ASN A 34 -13.98 -11.18 -19.40
CA ASN A 34 -15.36 -10.70 -19.31
C ASN A 34 -15.54 -9.76 -18.09
N PRO A 35 -15.81 -8.44 -18.30
CA PRO A 35 -16.00 -7.49 -17.21
C PRO A 35 -17.10 -7.87 -16.22
N VAL A 36 -18.17 -8.54 -16.69
CA VAL A 36 -19.32 -8.91 -15.85
C VAL A 36 -18.94 -9.97 -14.82
N ASN A 37 -18.05 -10.89 -15.19
CA ASN A 37 -17.63 -11.98 -14.33
C ASN A 37 -16.48 -11.58 -13.38
N LEU A 38 -15.71 -10.57 -13.78
CA LEU A 38 -14.45 -10.19 -13.15
C LEU A 38 -14.53 -9.95 -11.64
N PRO A 39 -15.56 -9.26 -11.09
CA PRO A 39 -15.66 -9.08 -9.63
C PRO A 39 -15.79 -10.41 -8.87
N SER A 40 -16.56 -11.36 -9.41
CA SER A 40 -16.79 -12.67 -8.78
C SER A 40 -15.57 -13.57 -8.89
N VAL A 41 -14.91 -13.55 -10.04
CA VAL A 41 -13.70 -14.30 -10.34
C VAL A 41 -12.54 -13.82 -9.47
N MET A 42 -12.35 -12.51 -9.37
CA MET A 42 -11.35 -11.90 -8.49
C MET A 42 -11.58 -12.29 -7.04
N HIS A 43 -12.81 -12.13 -6.55
CA HIS A 43 -13.14 -12.45 -5.17
C HIS A 43 -12.88 -13.94 -4.86
N LEU A 44 -13.27 -14.84 -5.77
CA LEU A 44 -13.02 -16.26 -5.59
C LEU A 44 -11.52 -16.60 -5.55
N LEU A 45 -10.70 -16.00 -6.42
CA LEU A 45 -9.25 -16.22 -6.40
C LEU A 45 -8.61 -15.72 -5.09
N MET A 46 -9.01 -14.55 -4.60
CA MET A 46 -8.53 -14.03 -3.31
C MET A 46 -8.86 -14.96 -2.14
N VAL A 47 -10.07 -15.55 -2.15
CA VAL A 47 -10.45 -16.54 -1.14
C VAL A 47 -9.60 -17.81 -1.25
N TYR A 48 -9.29 -18.27 -2.47
CA TYR A 48 -8.34 -19.38 -2.64
C TYR A 48 -6.94 -19.02 -2.12
N MET A 49 -6.43 -17.82 -2.41
CA MET A 49 -5.12 -17.35 -1.93
C MET A 49 -5.04 -17.37 -0.40
N ARG A 50 -6.11 -16.93 0.27
CA ARG A 50 -6.17 -16.90 1.74
C ARG A 50 -6.29 -18.29 2.36
N VAL A 51 -7.21 -19.13 1.88
CA VAL A 51 -7.56 -20.39 2.55
C VAL A 51 -6.65 -21.55 2.12
N ASN A 52 -6.05 -21.48 0.93
CA ASN A 52 -5.24 -22.56 0.37
C ASN A 52 -3.97 -22.05 -0.33
N SER A 53 -3.23 -21.20 0.37
CA SER A 53 -1.96 -20.65 -0.11
C SER A 53 -0.95 -21.74 -0.50
N GLY A 54 -0.98 -22.90 0.17
CA GLY A 54 -0.11 -24.05 -0.10
C GLY A 54 -0.40 -24.81 -1.40
N GLU A 55 -1.66 -24.95 -1.82
CA GLU A 55 -1.91 -25.54 -3.14
C GLU A 55 -1.60 -24.55 -4.27
N LEU A 56 -1.89 -23.26 -4.05
CA LEU A 56 -1.59 -22.21 -5.03
C LEU A 56 -0.10 -21.94 -5.21
N ALA A 57 0.71 -22.37 -4.25
CA ALA A 57 2.17 -22.38 -4.32
C ALA A 57 2.73 -23.37 -5.35
N LYS A 58 1.91 -24.27 -5.92
CA LYS A 58 2.35 -25.08 -7.06
C LYS A 58 2.74 -24.14 -8.21
N GLU A 59 3.96 -24.30 -8.69
CA GLU A 59 4.60 -23.42 -9.68
C GLU A 59 3.69 -23.14 -10.90
N ASP A 60 3.01 -24.17 -11.41
CA ASP A 60 2.05 -24.05 -12.52
C ASP A 60 0.88 -23.09 -12.26
N TYR A 61 0.35 -23.06 -11.03
CA TYR A 61 -0.75 -22.15 -10.68
C TYR A 61 -0.25 -20.74 -10.47
N LEU A 62 0.91 -20.59 -9.83
CA LEU A 62 1.52 -19.29 -9.59
C LEU A 62 1.88 -18.59 -10.90
N ILE A 63 2.51 -19.30 -11.85
CA ILE A 63 2.82 -18.76 -13.18
C ILE A 63 1.53 -18.31 -13.91
N LYS A 64 0.44 -19.07 -13.80
CA LYS A 64 -0.87 -18.69 -14.40
C LYS A 64 -1.42 -17.42 -13.77
N ILE A 65 -1.35 -17.28 -12.45
CA ILE A 65 -1.79 -16.08 -11.72
C ILE A 65 -0.97 -14.87 -12.15
N LEU A 66 0.37 -15.00 -12.24
CA LEU A 66 1.25 -13.93 -12.69
C LEU A 66 0.98 -13.51 -14.14
N THR A 67 0.69 -14.48 -15.00
CA THR A 67 0.31 -14.23 -16.41
C THR A 67 -1.02 -13.45 -16.49
N ILE A 68 -2.01 -13.83 -15.68
CA ILE A 68 -3.29 -13.13 -15.58
C ILE A 68 -3.05 -11.69 -15.09
N PHE A 69 -2.29 -11.53 -13.99
CA PHE A 69 -1.90 -10.23 -13.44
C PHE A 69 -1.29 -9.32 -14.52
N GLN A 70 -0.29 -9.81 -15.24
CA GLN A 70 0.42 -9.03 -16.24
C GLN A 70 -0.55 -8.52 -17.32
N ARG A 71 -1.46 -9.38 -17.80
CA ARG A 71 -2.47 -9.00 -18.79
C ARG A 71 -3.45 -7.94 -18.25
N LEU A 72 -3.89 -8.06 -16.99
CA LEU A 72 -4.82 -7.11 -16.38
C LEU A 72 -4.16 -5.73 -16.22
N VAL A 73 -2.91 -5.67 -15.72
CA VAL A 73 -2.19 -4.41 -15.48
C VAL A 73 -1.92 -3.61 -16.76
N PHE A 74 -1.65 -4.29 -17.88
CA PHE A 74 -1.47 -3.61 -19.16
C PHE A 74 -2.78 -3.15 -19.81
N SER A 75 -3.94 -3.63 -19.35
CA SER A 75 -5.25 -3.19 -19.85
C SER A 75 -5.80 -1.99 -19.08
N LYS A 76 -6.01 -0.85 -19.73
CA LYS A 76 -6.61 0.35 -19.08
C LYS A 76 -7.99 0.10 -18.45
N SER A 77 -8.73 -0.87 -18.97
CA SER A 77 -10.07 -1.24 -18.46
C SER A 77 -10.00 -2.15 -17.24
N PHE A 78 -8.87 -2.86 -17.05
CA PHE A 78 -8.74 -3.89 -16.01
C PHE A 78 -7.55 -3.67 -15.07
N ASP A 79 -6.79 -2.59 -15.25
CA ASP A 79 -5.59 -2.27 -14.47
C ASP A 79 -5.86 -2.24 -12.96
N GLU A 80 -7.02 -1.73 -12.54
CA GLU A 80 -7.47 -1.75 -11.15
C GLU A 80 -7.58 -3.17 -10.59
N ASN A 81 -8.11 -4.11 -11.36
CA ASN A 81 -8.16 -5.52 -10.99
C ASN A 81 -6.75 -6.13 -10.95
N GLY A 82 -5.88 -5.75 -11.87
CA GLY A 82 -4.47 -6.17 -11.85
C GLY A 82 -3.75 -5.72 -10.58
N MET A 83 -3.90 -4.45 -10.20
CA MET A 83 -3.32 -3.90 -8.97
C MET A 83 -3.91 -4.57 -7.73
N ARG A 84 -5.22 -4.81 -7.71
CA ARG A 84 -5.89 -5.52 -6.63
C ARG A 84 -5.38 -6.94 -6.44
N LEU A 85 -5.08 -7.64 -7.55
CA LEU A 85 -4.49 -8.99 -7.51
C LEU A 85 -3.07 -8.98 -6.93
N VAL A 86 -2.26 -7.94 -7.24
CA VAL A 86 -0.92 -7.79 -6.62
C VAL A 86 -1.01 -7.60 -5.13
N ASN A 87 -1.88 -6.69 -4.66
CA ASN A 87 -2.00 -6.46 -3.22
C ASN A 87 -2.47 -7.76 -2.52
N ALA A 88 -3.45 -8.49 -3.10
CA ALA A 88 -3.89 -9.77 -2.55
C ALA A 88 -2.77 -10.82 -2.53
N PHE A 89 -1.91 -10.85 -3.54
CA PHE A 89 -0.73 -11.73 -3.55
C PHE A 89 0.26 -11.36 -2.43
N ILE A 90 0.50 -10.06 -2.20
CA ILE A 90 1.35 -9.56 -1.11
C ILE A 90 0.78 -9.92 0.27
N ASP A 91 -0.54 -9.88 0.43
CA ASP A 91 -1.19 -10.10 1.72
C ASP A 91 -1.43 -11.57 2.06
N TYR A 92 -1.82 -12.38 1.07
CA TYR A 92 -2.25 -13.76 1.26
C TYR A 92 -1.31 -14.81 0.67
N GLY A 93 -0.34 -14.40 -0.16
CA GLY A 93 0.65 -15.32 -0.71
C GLY A 93 1.55 -15.90 0.39
N GLN A 94 2.03 -17.13 0.17
CA GLN A 94 3.08 -17.67 1.03
C GLN A 94 4.34 -16.81 0.91
N ARG A 95 4.97 -16.52 2.05
CA ARG A 95 6.06 -15.56 2.14
C ARG A 95 7.21 -15.86 1.18
N GLU A 96 7.58 -17.14 1.05
CA GLU A 96 8.65 -17.61 0.16
C GLU A 96 8.35 -17.26 -1.31
N HIS A 97 7.11 -17.44 -1.74
CA HIS A 97 6.66 -17.13 -3.10
C HIS A 97 6.52 -15.62 -3.32
N VAL A 98 6.02 -14.89 -2.33
CA VAL A 98 5.97 -13.42 -2.42
C VAL A 98 7.38 -12.88 -2.61
N ASP A 99 8.34 -13.31 -1.78
CA ASP A 99 9.72 -12.87 -1.88
C ASP A 99 10.37 -13.24 -3.23
N MET A 100 10.06 -14.43 -3.77
CA MET A 100 10.57 -14.92 -5.04
C MET A 100 10.08 -14.12 -6.26
N TYR A 101 8.80 -13.74 -6.31
CA TYR A 101 8.19 -13.16 -7.51
C TYR A 101 7.93 -11.65 -7.43
N LEU A 102 8.02 -11.04 -6.24
CA LEU A 102 7.69 -9.62 -6.06
C LEU A 102 8.55 -8.69 -6.92
N ASP A 103 9.84 -9.00 -7.12
CA ASP A 103 10.70 -8.16 -7.96
C ASP A 103 10.27 -8.16 -9.43
N ASP A 104 9.82 -9.30 -9.96
CA ASP A 104 9.30 -9.41 -11.33
C ASP A 104 7.94 -8.72 -11.47
N ILE A 105 7.07 -8.86 -10.46
CA ILE A 105 5.81 -8.12 -10.37
C ILE A 105 6.08 -6.61 -10.41
N LEU A 106 7.03 -6.13 -9.60
CA LEU A 106 7.41 -4.73 -9.55
C LEU A 106 7.98 -4.23 -10.88
N ARG A 107 8.84 -5.01 -11.55
CA ARG A 107 9.33 -4.67 -12.91
C ARG A 107 8.18 -4.52 -13.90
N VAL A 108 7.17 -5.38 -13.86
CA VAL A 108 5.96 -5.27 -14.71
C VAL A 108 5.19 -3.99 -14.43
N VAL A 109 4.92 -3.68 -13.15
CA VAL A 109 4.19 -2.47 -12.76
C VAL A 109 4.99 -1.20 -13.09
N PHE A 110 6.30 -1.19 -12.85
CA PHE A 110 7.18 -0.08 -13.20
C PHE A 110 7.20 0.17 -14.71
N LYS A 111 7.32 -0.90 -15.51
CA LYS A 111 7.24 -0.80 -16.98
C LYS A 111 5.92 -0.14 -17.40
N ARG A 112 4.80 -0.58 -16.83
CA ARG A 112 3.48 0.00 -17.09
C ARG A 112 3.39 1.48 -16.68
N GLN A 113 4.01 1.86 -15.56
CA GLN A 113 4.09 3.23 -15.06
C GLN A 113 4.94 4.13 -15.96
N GLN A 114 6.02 3.59 -16.55
CA GLN A 114 6.91 4.34 -17.43
C GLN A 114 6.32 4.51 -18.85
N GLU A 115 5.82 3.42 -19.45
CA GLU A 115 5.48 3.40 -20.88
C GLU A 115 4.09 3.99 -21.18
N SER A 116 3.12 3.87 -20.27
CA SER A 116 1.73 4.18 -20.63
C SER A 116 0.88 4.73 -19.47
N GLN A 117 1.50 5.36 -18.46
CA GLN A 117 0.81 5.85 -17.26
C GLN A 117 -0.50 6.60 -17.55
N THR A 118 -1.48 6.36 -16.68
CA THR A 118 -2.67 7.20 -16.55
C THR A 118 -2.66 7.83 -15.15
N TYR A 119 -3.45 8.88 -14.93
CA TYR A 119 -3.60 9.44 -13.59
C TYR A 119 -4.11 8.40 -12.58
N LYS A 120 -5.10 7.59 -13.00
CA LYS A 120 -5.65 6.47 -12.22
C LYS A 120 -4.57 5.45 -11.86
N PHE A 121 -3.84 4.97 -12.86
CA PHE A 121 -2.80 3.95 -12.67
C PHE A 121 -1.68 4.46 -11.76
N SER A 122 -1.22 5.69 -11.99
CA SER A 122 -0.14 6.26 -11.18
C SER A 122 -0.55 6.47 -9.71
N ARG A 123 -1.83 6.74 -9.43
CA ARG A 123 -2.35 6.80 -8.06
C ARG A 123 -2.36 5.41 -7.41
N MET A 124 -2.87 4.39 -8.11
CA MET A 124 -2.85 3.00 -7.60
C MET A 124 -1.42 2.50 -7.40
N PHE A 125 -0.49 2.93 -8.26
CA PHE A 125 0.93 2.65 -8.13
C PHE A 125 1.51 3.24 -6.84
N VAL A 126 1.24 4.51 -6.53
CA VAL A 126 1.65 5.12 -5.26
C VAL A 126 1.10 4.33 -4.08
N ILE A 127 -0.19 3.96 -4.12
CA ILE A 127 -0.80 3.14 -3.06
C ILE A 127 -0.16 1.77 -2.93
N LEU A 128 0.22 1.10 -4.02
CA LEU A 128 0.99 -0.16 -3.95
C LEU A 128 2.32 0.02 -3.21
N ILE A 129 3.06 1.10 -3.48
CA ILE A 129 4.31 1.39 -2.75
C ILE A 129 4.02 1.65 -1.28
N CYS A 130 2.97 2.42 -0.97
CA CYS A 130 2.56 2.68 0.41
C CYS A 130 2.17 1.38 1.13
N HIS A 131 1.41 0.49 0.47
CA HIS A 131 1.03 -0.83 0.97
C HIS A 131 2.25 -1.67 1.29
N MET A 132 3.25 -1.71 0.41
CA MET A 132 4.52 -2.39 0.68
C MET A 132 5.25 -1.82 1.89
N VAL A 133 5.27 -0.49 2.06
CA VAL A 133 5.87 0.15 3.24
C VAL A 133 5.16 -0.31 4.51
N VAL A 134 3.83 -0.36 4.52
CA VAL A 134 3.07 -0.86 5.68
C VAL A 134 3.34 -2.36 5.91
N ARG A 135 3.39 -3.17 4.84
CA ARG A 135 3.52 -4.63 4.93
C ARG A 135 4.92 -5.09 5.35
N PHE A 136 5.94 -4.55 4.70
CA PHE A 136 7.33 -4.98 4.79
C PHE A 136 8.23 -4.01 5.56
N GLY A 137 7.71 -2.83 5.89
CA GLY A 137 8.47 -1.75 6.49
C GLY A 137 9.12 -0.86 5.44
N ALA A 138 9.31 0.41 5.81
CA ALA A 138 9.87 1.41 4.92
C ALA A 138 11.30 1.08 4.46
N VAL A 139 12.16 0.60 5.37
CA VAL A 139 13.57 0.29 5.08
C VAL A 139 13.68 -0.86 4.06
N ALA A 140 12.94 -1.95 4.27
CA ALA A 140 12.97 -3.10 3.37
C ALA A 140 12.36 -2.76 2.00
N THR A 141 11.29 -1.97 1.97
CA THR A 141 10.66 -1.51 0.73
C THR A 141 11.60 -0.62 -0.08
N LEU A 142 12.25 0.34 0.56
CA LEU A 142 13.25 1.20 -0.07
C LEU A 142 14.39 0.37 -0.66
N ALA A 143 14.99 -0.52 0.15
CA ALA A 143 16.09 -1.37 -0.29
C ALA A 143 15.72 -2.24 -1.50
N ARG A 144 14.51 -2.83 -1.49
CA ARG A 144 14.03 -3.65 -2.62
C ARG A 144 13.87 -2.82 -3.90
N ILE A 145 13.29 -1.62 -3.81
CA ILE A 145 13.10 -0.74 -4.98
C ILE A 145 14.44 -0.27 -5.55
N GLU A 146 15.39 0.09 -4.68
CA GLU A 146 16.74 0.51 -5.10
C GLU A 146 17.55 -0.65 -5.71
N ASN A 147 17.33 -1.89 -5.27
CA ASN A 147 17.92 -3.08 -5.89
C ASN A 147 17.40 -3.33 -7.32
N ILE A 148 16.16 -2.94 -7.63
CA ILE A 148 15.63 -3.05 -8.99
C ILE A 148 16.32 -2.05 -9.92
N GLN A 149 16.46 -0.80 -9.48
CA GLN A 149 17.19 0.24 -10.19
C GLN A 149 17.62 1.35 -9.23
N ASN A 150 18.92 1.67 -9.22
CA ASN A 150 19.47 2.73 -8.38
C ASN A 150 18.86 4.10 -8.72
N GLY A 151 18.42 4.83 -7.70
CA GLY A 151 17.76 6.12 -7.78
C GLY A 151 16.28 6.03 -8.16
N LEU A 152 15.72 4.83 -8.32
CA LEU A 152 14.31 4.65 -8.68
C LEU A 152 13.38 5.12 -7.56
N PHE A 153 13.72 4.86 -6.30
CA PHE A 153 12.89 5.27 -5.17
C PHE A 153 12.81 6.79 -5.04
N GLY A 154 13.96 7.46 -5.16
CA GLY A 154 14.02 8.93 -5.20
C GLY A 154 13.17 9.53 -6.33
N ASN A 155 13.23 8.93 -7.52
CA ASN A 155 12.39 9.33 -8.65
C ASN A 155 10.89 9.14 -8.39
N ILE A 156 10.50 8.05 -7.70
CA ILE A 156 9.10 7.81 -7.31
C ILE A 156 8.64 8.88 -6.31
N VAL A 157 9.45 9.16 -5.29
CA VAL A 157 9.14 10.20 -4.28
C VAL A 157 8.96 11.56 -4.96
N GLU A 158 9.94 11.99 -5.74
CA GLU A 158 9.93 13.31 -6.38
C GLU A 158 8.79 13.45 -7.38
N LYS A 159 8.66 12.52 -8.32
CA LYS A 159 7.74 12.66 -9.46
C LYS A 159 6.31 12.24 -9.15
N LEU A 160 6.10 11.39 -8.14
CA LEU A 160 4.78 10.80 -7.87
C LEU A 160 4.23 11.21 -6.50
N PHE A 161 5.01 11.12 -5.44
CA PHE A 161 4.52 11.49 -4.10
C PHE A 161 4.39 13.02 -3.99
N ILE A 162 5.43 13.75 -4.40
CA ILE A 162 5.52 15.21 -4.27
C ILE A 162 4.86 15.89 -5.47
N ALA A 163 5.41 15.74 -6.68
CA ALA A 163 5.00 16.56 -7.84
C ALA A 163 3.54 16.37 -8.25
N LYS A 164 2.97 15.17 -8.06
CA LYS A 164 1.55 14.91 -8.41
C LYS A 164 0.59 15.20 -7.26
N ALA A 165 1.08 15.40 -6.04
CA ALA A 165 0.32 15.74 -4.84
C ALA A 165 -1.06 15.05 -4.79
N TYR A 166 -1.05 13.71 -4.85
CA TYR A 166 -2.26 12.94 -5.06
C TYR A 166 -3.32 13.25 -4.01
N THR A 167 -4.50 13.58 -4.48
CA THR A 167 -5.66 13.72 -3.63
C THR A 167 -6.48 12.44 -3.66
N PHE A 168 -6.54 11.76 -2.54
CA PHE A 168 -7.33 10.55 -2.40
C PHE A 168 -8.82 10.88 -2.36
N ARG A 169 -9.65 9.99 -2.94
CA ARG A 169 -11.12 10.08 -2.83
C ARG A 169 -11.61 9.39 -1.57
N ARG A 170 -10.94 8.30 -1.21
CA ARG A 170 -11.24 7.44 -0.07
C ARG A 170 -10.32 7.82 1.09
N SER A 171 -10.88 7.84 2.29
CA SER A 171 -10.09 8.11 3.50
C SER A 171 -9.15 6.94 3.81
N GLU A 172 -9.50 5.72 3.38
CA GLU A 172 -8.66 4.52 3.50
C GLU A 172 -7.33 4.66 2.75
N ASP A 173 -7.37 5.09 1.49
CA ASP A 173 -6.17 5.35 0.69
C ASP A 173 -5.31 6.46 1.34
N ALA A 174 -5.95 7.50 1.88
CA ALA A 174 -5.25 8.57 2.59
C ALA A 174 -4.61 8.09 3.89
N MET A 175 -5.25 7.21 4.66
CA MET A 175 -4.67 6.59 5.86
C MET A 175 -3.42 5.80 5.51
N ILE A 176 -3.49 4.93 4.49
CA ILE A 176 -2.36 4.13 4.02
C ILE A 176 -1.20 5.02 3.59
N PHE A 177 -1.49 6.06 2.80
CA PHE A 177 -0.50 7.01 2.34
C PHE A 177 0.17 7.76 3.50
N ILE A 178 -0.62 8.39 4.38
CA ILE A 178 -0.11 9.15 5.53
C ILE A 178 0.77 8.27 6.41
N TYR A 179 0.25 7.09 6.77
CA TYR A 179 0.97 6.16 7.63
C TYR A 179 2.30 5.72 7.01
N SER A 180 2.29 5.35 5.72
CA SER A 180 3.50 4.95 5.01
C SER A 180 4.53 6.09 4.92
N VAL A 181 4.10 7.33 4.67
CA VAL A 181 5.02 8.47 4.57
C VAL A 181 5.63 8.77 5.91
N LEU A 182 4.84 8.74 6.99
CA LEU A 182 5.37 8.92 8.33
C LEU A 182 6.33 7.80 8.74
N GLN A 183 6.04 6.55 8.36
CA GLN A 183 6.96 5.44 8.55
C GLN A 183 8.26 5.62 7.77
N MET A 184 8.21 6.09 6.51
CA MET A 184 9.41 6.42 5.73
C MET A 184 10.26 7.49 6.41
N LEU A 185 9.63 8.60 6.79
CA LEU A 185 10.34 9.72 7.42
C LEU A 185 10.91 9.37 8.80
N TYR A 186 10.27 8.46 9.53
CA TYR A 186 10.68 8.07 10.88
C TYR A 186 11.69 6.92 10.91
N CYS A 187 11.46 5.87 10.13
CA CYS A 187 12.25 4.63 10.21
C CYS A 187 13.47 4.63 9.31
N CYS A 188 13.43 5.30 8.15
CA CYS A 188 14.53 5.27 7.19
C CYS A 188 15.58 6.35 7.51
N ALA A 189 16.83 5.95 7.67
CA ALA A 189 17.94 6.89 7.90
C ALA A 189 18.20 7.77 6.67
N GLU A 190 17.83 7.29 5.50
CA GLU A 190 17.97 7.96 4.21
C GLU A 190 17.17 9.27 4.11
N PHE A 191 16.13 9.46 4.95
CA PHE A 191 15.35 10.69 5.07
C PHE A 191 15.78 11.60 6.23
N LYS A 192 16.73 11.15 7.07
CA LYS A 192 17.27 11.92 8.20
C LYS A 192 18.53 12.68 7.80
N ILE A 193 19.18 13.34 8.75
CA ILE A 193 20.44 14.06 8.54
C ILE A 193 21.45 13.28 7.69
N ASN A 194 22.02 13.95 6.68
CA ASN A 194 22.98 13.40 5.70
C ASN A 194 22.46 12.23 4.84
N GLY A 195 21.18 11.88 4.94
CA GLY A 195 20.55 10.88 4.09
C GLY A 195 20.36 11.36 2.65
N VAL A 196 20.42 10.44 1.69
CA VAL A 196 20.31 10.72 0.24
C VAL A 196 18.95 11.32 -0.14
N TYR A 197 17.91 11.04 0.66
CA TYR A 197 16.54 11.52 0.46
C TYR A 197 16.12 12.61 1.47
N SER A 198 17.03 13.11 2.31
CA SER A 198 16.77 14.18 3.28
C SER A 198 16.16 15.44 2.66
N LYS A 199 16.54 15.76 1.42
CA LYS A 199 15.98 16.88 0.64
C LYS A 199 14.47 16.79 0.41
N TYR A 200 13.88 15.59 0.44
CA TYR A 200 12.45 15.36 0.21
C TYR A 200 11.62 15.39 1.51
N THR A 201 12.26 15.44 2.69
CA THR A 201 11.59 15.26 3.98
C THR A 201 10.52 16.32 4.24
N VAL A 202 10.81 17.59 3.96
CA VAL A 202 9.86 18.69 4.17
C VAL A 202 8.73 18.67 3.15
N ASP A 203 9.02 18.34 1.89
CA ASP A 203 8.00 18.27 0.85
C ASP A 203 7.03 17.11 1.10
N LEU A 204 7.53 15.96 1.56
CA LEU A 204 6.69 14.85 2.00
C LEU A 204 5.82 15.22 3.20
N LEU A 205 6.38 15.98 4.16
CA LEU A 205 5.61 16.48 5.31
C LEU A 205 4.48 17.42 4.89
N GLN A 206 4.70 18.26 3.87
CA GLN A 206 3.66 19.11 3.27
C GLN A 206 2.55 18.29 2.62
N VAL A 207 2.90 17.25 1.85
CA VAL A 207 1.89 16.38 1.21
C VAL A 207 1.06 15.63 2.26
N VAL A 208 1.68 15.18 3.36
CA VAL A 208 0.96 14.59 4.49
C VAL A 208 0.04 15.61 5.15
N HIS A 209 0.51 16.84 5.38
CA HIS A 209 -0.30 17.90 5.98
C HIS A 209 -1.55 18.21 5.14
N ALA A 210 -1.36 18.38 3.83
CA ALA A 210 -2.46 18.61 2.89
C ALA A 210 -3.45 17.44 2.85
N SER A 211 -2.96 16.21 3.00
CA SER A 211 -3.82 15.02 3.07
C SER A 211 -4.70 15.01 4.33
N PHE A 212 -4.14 15.37 5.49
CA PHE A 212 -4.91 15.53 6.73
C PHE A 212 -5.93 16.67 6.64
N HIS A 213 -5.56 17.80 6.04
CA HIS A 213 -6.46 18.93 5.88
C HIS A 213 -7.69 18.55 5.06
N LYS A 214 -7.51 17.71 4.04
CA LYS A 214 -8.63 17.21 3.24
C LYS A 214 -9.45 16.12 3.94
N HIS A 215 -8.79 15.29 4.74
CA HIS A 215 -9.39 14.14 5.42
C HIS A 215 -9.27 14.29 6.94
N THR A 216 -9.93 15.31 7.48
CA THR A 216 -9.83 15.66 8.90
C THR A 216 -10.40 14.57 9.81
N GLU A 217 -11.26 13.70 9.29
CA GLU A 217 -11.77 12.53 9.98
C GLU A 217 -10.65 11.54 10.40
N ILE A 218 -9.55 11.49 9.66
CA ILE A 218 -8.44 10.54 9.90
C ILE A 218 -7.67 10.87 11.18
N ILE A 219 -7.66 12.14 11.58
CA ILE A 219 -6.86 12.69 12.68
C ILE A 219 -7.05 11.88 13.97
N PHE A 220 -8.29 11.45 14.24
CA PHE A 220 -8.68 10.77 15.47
C PHE A 220 -8.73 9.25 15.33
N VAL A 221 -8.50 8.72 14.12
CA VAL A 221 -8.49 7.28 13.89
C VAL A 221 -7.25 6.68 14.56
N SER A 222 -7.43 5.53 15.20
CA SER A 222 -6.29 4.77 15.74
C SER A 222 -5.32 4.42 14.62
N THR A 223 -4.02 4.39 14.91
CA THR A 223 -3.02 3.93 13.93
C THR A 223 -3.31 2.52 13.43
N ASP A 224 -3.92 1.66 14.26
CA ASP A 224 -4.33 0.30 13.87
C ASP A 224 -5.42 0.31 12.78
N GLY A 225 -6.14 1.42 12.63
CA GLY A 225 -7.12 1.63 11.57
C GLY A 225 -6.53 1.51 10.15
N VAL A 226 -5.22 1.69 9.99
CA VAL A 226 -4.55 1.49 8.69
C VAL A 226 -4.62 0.03 8.23
N HIS A 227 -4.55 -0.93 9.16
CA HIS A 227 -4.63 -2.35 8.84
C HIS A 227 -6.05 -2.70 8.40
N ASN A 228 -7.07 -2.13 9.07
CA ASN A 228 -8.46 -2.27 8.64
C ASN A 228 -8.73 -1.60 7.28
N ALA A 229 -8.03 -0.51 6.96
CA ALA A 229 -8.15 0.18 5.67
C ALA A 229 -7.64 -0.67 4.51
N ILE A 230 -6.52 -1.38 4.72
CA ILE A 230 -6.00 -2.38 3.78
C ILE A 230 -7.04 -3.50 3.57
N ASP A 231 -7.66 -3.98 4.66
CA ASP A 231 -8.68 -5.03 4.61
C ASP A 231 -9.95 -4.60 3.85
N ALA A 232 -10.41 -3.37 4.06
CA ALA A 232 -11.64 -2.85 3.44
C ALA A 232 -11.56 -2.81 1.91
N ASP A 233 -10.36 -2.62 1.33
CA ASP A 233 -10.15 -2.65 -0.11
C ASP A 233 -10.16 -4.09 -0.68
N MET A 234 -9.89 -5.08 0.17
CA MET A 234 -9.71 -6.49 -0.18
C MET A 234 -11.00 -7.33 -0.16
N VAL A 235 -12.17 -6.69 -0.02
CA VAL A 235 -13.53 -7.26 0.12
C VAL A 235 -14.00 -7.31 1.57
N ASN A 236 -15.14 -6.66 1.85
CA ASN A 236 -15.93 -6.83 3.07
C ASN A 236 -16.00 -8.32 3.47
N ASN A 237 -15.44 -8.68 4.63
CA ASN A 237 -15.45 -10.01 5.26
C ASN A 237 -14.27 -10.97 4.97
N VAL A 238 -13.11 -10.49 4.51
CA VAL A 238 -11.89 -11.29 4.48
C VAL A 238 -10.95 -10.80 5.59
N LEU A 239 -10.87 -11.52 6.72
CA LEU A 239 -10.02 -11.14 7.87
C LEU A 239 -8.53 -11.51 7.64
N TYR A 240 -7.65 -10.62 8.07
CA TYR A 240 -6.20 -10.64 7.85
C TYR A 240 -5.42 -11.88 8.39
N HIS A 241 -4.25 -12.18 7.82
CA HIS A 241 -3.23 -13.08 8.40
C HIS A 241 -2.17 -12.23 9.12
N GLY A 242 -2.05 -12.35 10.45
CA GLY A 242 -1.41 -11.42 11.40
C GLY A 242 0.09 -11.07 11.26
N ASP A 243 0.66 -11.02 10.06
CA ASP A 243 2.09 -10.75 9.84
C ASP A 243 2.41 -9.30 9.45
N VAL A 244 1.49 -8.32 9.56
CA VAL A 244 1.86 -6.91 9.28
C VAL A 244 2.94 -6.46 10.25
N ILE A 245 3.97 -5.80 9.74
CA ILE A 245 4.92 -5.11 10.61
C ILE A 245 4.20 -3.90 11.21
N GLN A 246 3.80 -4.02 12.47
CA GLN A 246 3.23 -2.91 13.21
C GLN A 246 4.29 -1.82 13.37
N PHE A 247 4.07 -0.68 12.71
CA PHE A 247 4.80 0.55 12.99
C PHE A 247 4.13 1.24 14.18
N HIS A 248 4.50 0.79 15.38
CA HIS A 248 4.02 1.34 16.63
C HIS A 248 5.11 2.21 17.28
N ILE A 249 4.80 3.49 17.46
CA ILE A 249 5.58 4.38 18.32
C ILE A 249 4.82 4.53 19.64
N PRO A 250 5.45 4.26 20.80
CA PRO A 250 4.79 4.43 22.09
C PRO A 250 4.21 5.84 22.25
N GLY A 251 2.94 5.93 22.64
CA GLY A 251 2.24 7.20 22.82
C GLY A 251 1.65 7.81 21.55
N THR A 252 1.77 7.16 20.38
CA THR A 252 1.12 7.60 19.14
C THR A 252 -0.09 6.75 18.79
N GLU A 253 -1.08 6.72 19.69
CA GLU A 253 -2.27 5.85 19.59
C GLU A 253 -3.17 6.17 18.37
N ASN A 254 -3.05 7.38 17.83
CA ASN A 254 -3.79 7.87 16.67
C ASN A 254 -2.88 8.62 15.69
N PHE A 255 -3.41 8.89 14.50
CA PHE A 255 -2.69 9.57 13.43
C PHE A 255 -2.23 10.98 13.81
N ALA A 256 -3.00 11.74 14.61
CA ALA A 256 -2.61 13.07 15.08
C ALA A 256 -1.32 13.03 15.90
N LYS A 257 -1.28 12.15 16.92
CA LYS A 257 -0.11 11.98 17.80
C LYS A 257 1.09 11.46 17.03
N LEU A 258 0.87 10.55 16.07
CA LEU A 258 1.94 10.04 15.19
C LEU A 258 2.57 11.18 14.37
N TYR A 259 1.72 12.03 13.79
CA TYR A 259 2.15 13.17 12.98
C TYR A 259 2.90 14.23 13.81
N THR A 260 2.36 14.64 14.96
CA THR A 260 3.01 15.64 15.82
C THR A 260 4.30 15.11 16.44
N HIS A 261 4.36 13.81 16.77
CA HIS A 261 5.59 13.17 17.21
C HIS A 261 6.66 13.20 16.11
N ALA A 262 6.30 12.90 14.86
CA ALA A 262 7.22 12.96 13.73
C ALA A 262 7.79 14.37 13.53
N ILE A 263 6.93 15.41 13.57
CA ILE A 263 7.38 16.82 13.51
C ILE A 263 8.33 17.12 14.68
N GLY A 264 7.97 16.73 15.90
CA GLY A 264 8.79 16.95 17.09
C GLY A 264 10.17 16.28 17.00
N GLN A 265 10.26 15.09 16.40
CA GLN A 265 11.53 14.41 16.12
C GLN A 265 12.37 15.21 15.13
N MET A 266 11.78 15.65 14.02
CA MET A 266 12.51 16.40 12.97
C MET A 266 12.99 17.77 13.47
N LEU A 267 12.23 18.44 14.34
CA LEU A 267 12.66 19.70 14.98
C LEU A 267 13.87 19.52 15.92
N ARG A 268 14.09 18.31 16.43
CA ARG A 268 15.29 17.97 17.23
C ARG A 268 16.49 17.60 16.35
N ASP A 269 16.28 17.31 15.08
CA ASP A 269 17.36 17.06 14.11
C ASP A 269 17.89 18.42 13.60
N ALA A 270 19.15 18.73 13.92
CA ALA A 270 19.77 20.02 13.60
C ALA A 270 19.78 20.34 12.09
N ALA A 271 19.83 19.32 11.22
CA ALA A 271 19.84 19.55 9.76
C ALA A 271 18.43 19.78 9.18
N LEU A 272 17.39 19.28 9.86
CA LEU A 272 16.01 19.43 9.41
C LEU A 272 15.29 20.59 10.09
N LYS A 273 15.76 21.02 11.26
CA LYS A 273 15.10 22.03 12.10
C LYS A 273 14.70 23.29 11.32
N ASP A 274 15.65 23.97 10.68
CA ASP A 274 15.38 25.23 9.96
C ASP A 274 14.37 25.02 8.82
N ALA A 275 14.45 23.88 8.13
CA ALA A 275 13.56 23.55 7.03
C ALA A 275 12.13 23.24 7.51
N VAL A 276 12.00 22.55 8.66
CA VAL A 276 10.70 22.27 9.30
C VAL A 276 10.09 23.54 9.89
N GLU A 277 10.87 24.40 10.55
CA GLU A 277 10.41 25.71 11.03
C GLU A 277 9.97 26.60 9.84
N GLY A 278 10.71 26.56 8.74
CA GLY A 278 10.34 27.21 7.48
C GLY A 278 9.06 26.65 6.86
N PHE A 279 8.75 25.37 7.04
CA PHE A 279 7.45 24.80 6.67
C PHE A 279 6.34 25.29 7.59
N LEU A 280 6.52 25.18 8.92
CA LEU A 280 5.52 25.56 9.93
C LEU A 280 5.15 27.05 9.84
N SER A 281 6.10 27.92 9.53
CA SER A 281 5.87 29.35 9.34
C SER A 281 5.06 29.68 8.09
N ARG A 282 5.10 28.83 7.05
CA ARG A 282 4.35 29.01 5.80
C ARG A 282 2.92 28.49 5.85
N LEU A 283 2.55 27.71 6.87
CA LEU A 283 1.18 27.23 7.05
C LEU A 283 0.21 28.40 7.15
N ASP A 284 -0.94 28.27 6.48
CA ASP A 284 -2.02 29.24 6.56
C ASP A 284 -2.79 29.15 7.90
N VAL A 285 -3.82 29.99 8.07
CA VAL A 285 -4.60 30.04 9.31
C VAL A 285 -5.32 28.71 9.60
N GLN A 286 -5.87 28.05 8.58
CA GLN A 286 -6.63 26.81 8.73
C GLN A 286 -5.68 25.63 9.02
N GLU A 287 -4.55 25.56 8.32
CA GLU A 287 -3.50 24.57 8.51
C GLU A 287 -2.85 24.66 9.90
N ARG A 288 -2.59 25.88 10.39
CA ARG A 288 -2.09 26.08 11.76
C ARG A 288 -3.10 25.64 12.80
N GLU A 289 -4.38 25.88 12.60
CA GLU A 289 -5.43 25.46 13.51
C GLU A 289 -5.56 23.93 13.54
N LEU A 290 -5.46 23.28 12.38
CA LEU A 290 -5.39 21.83 12.27
C LEU A 290 -4.23 21.25 13.09
N LEU A 291 -3.03 21.83 12.96
CA LEU A 291 -1.86 21.39 13.71
C LEU A 291 -2.01 21.63 15.22
N ARG A 292 -2.64 22.74 15.62
CA ARG A 292 -2.98 23.00 17.03
C ARG A 292 -3.94 21.96 17.57
N MET A 293 -5.00 21.64 16.83
CA MET A 293 -5.94 20.58 17.20
C MET A 293 -5.25 19.23 17.40
N MET A 294 -4.28 18.90 16.55
CA MET A 294 -3.50 17.65 16.65
C MET A 294 -2.52 17.62 17.83
N SER A 295 -2.05 18.78 18.31
CA SER A 295 -1.01 18.88 19.36
C SER A 295 -1.56 19.08 20.77
N LEU A 296 -2.81 19.50 20.91
CA LEU A 296 -3.48 19.72 22.19
C LEU A 296 -4.07 18.43 22.81
N ARG A 297 -3.91 17.27 22.17
CA ARG A 297 -4.55 16.00 22.55
C ARG A 297 -3.63 14.80 22.35
#